data_AF-X1LBW3-F1
#
_entry.id   AF-X1LBW3-F1
#
_cell.length_a   1.000
_cell.length_b   1.000
_cell.length_c   1.000
_cell.angle_alpha   90.00
_cell.angle_beta   90.00
_cell.angle_gamma   90.00
#
_symmetry.space_group_name_H-M   'P 1'
#
loop_
_entity.id
_entity.type
_entity.pdbx_description
1 polymer ?
#
loop_
_entity_poly.entity_id
_entity_poly.type
_entity_poly.pdbx_seq_one_letter_code
_entity_poly.pdbx_strand_id
1 'polypeptide(L)'
;VRFDVSVNALAPDLKIIAPAREWGMTREETINYAQRYGISVPITAASPYSIDENLWGKSIECGVLEDPWAEPPDDVFTWTKSPDQAPDKPQYVEIGFEKGIPVTIDGQELDGVTLIQHLNELAGKRGIGRIDHVENRLVGIKSNFCFKPSNPPL
;
A
#
# COMPACT_ATOMS: atom_id res chain seq x y z
N VAL A 1 -17.09 3.39 -2.17
CA VAL A 1 -17.55 3.45 -0.76
C VAL A 1 -16.86 4.55 0.02
N ARG A 2 -15.54 4.46 0.32
CA ARG A 2 -14.84 5.50 1.11
C ARG A 2 -14.99 6.90 0.49
N PHE A 3 -14.75 7.03 -0.81
CA PHE A 3 -14.94 8.29 -1.54
C PHE A 3 -16.40 8.75 -1.52
N ASP A 4 -17.35 7.89 -1.90
CA ASP A 4 -18.77 8.24 -1.98
C ASP A 4 -19.31 8.76 -0.64
N VAL A 5 -19.00 8.06 0.46
CA VAL A 5 -19.43 8.46 1.82
C VAL A 5 -18.80 9.79 2.22
N SER A 6 -17.51 9.99 1.93
CA SER A 6 -16.80 11.23 2.28
C SER A 6 -17.34 12.43 1.50
N VAL A 7 -17.59 12.27 0.19
CA VAL A 7 -18.17 13.33 -0.65
C VAL A 7 -19.58 13.66 -0.18
N ASN A 8 -20.42 12.65 0.07
CA ASN A 8 -21.78 12.87 0.57
C ASN A 8 -21.81 13.55 1.95
N ALA A 9 -20.81 13.31 2.81
CA ALA A 9 -20.72 13.95 4.12
C ALA A 9 -20.22 15.41 4.05
N LEU A 10 -19.24 15.70 3.19
CA LEU A 10 -18.57 17.00 3.13
C LEU A 10 -19.19 17.96 2.12
N ALA A 11 -19.76 17.46 1.04
CA ALA A 11 -20.29 18.24 -0.07
C ALA A 11 -21.44 17.48 -0.78
N PRO A 12 -22.59 17.30 -0.10
CA PRO A 12 -23.71 16.47 -0.58
C PRO A 12 -24.33 16.94 -1.91
N ASP A 13 -24.19 18.21 -2.25
CA ASP A 13 -24.73 18.77 -3.50
C ASP A 13 -23.89 18.39 -4.75
N LEU A 14 -22.68 17.83 -4.55
CA LEU A 14 -21.84 17.39 -5.66
C LEU A 14 -22.31 16.05 -6.22
N LYS A 15 -22.44 16.01 -7.55
CA LYS A 15 -22.71 14.76 -8.27
C LYS A 15 -21.44 13.92 -8.38
N ILE A 16 -21.48 12.71 -7.82
CA ILE A 16 -20.42 11.70 -8.00
C ILE A 16 -20.58 11.05 -9.38
N ILE A 17 -19.48 10.99 -10.14
CA ILE A 17 -19.38 10.25 -11.41
C ILE A 17 -18.23 9.24 -11.23
N ALA A 18 -18.49 7.94 -11.41
CA ALA A 18 -17.51 6.88 -11.16
C ALA A 18 -17.34 5.97 -12.40
N PRO A 19 -16.60 6.40 -13.45
CA PRO A 19 -16.52 5.69 -14.72
C PRO A 19 -16.08 4.23 -14.62
N ALA A 20 -15.09 3.93 -13.76
CA ALA A 20 -14.60 2.56 -13.57
C ALA A 20 -15.66 1.59 -13.04
N ARG A 21 -16.69 2.09 -12.35
CA ARG A 21 -17.85 1.30 -11.89
C ARG A 21 -18.98 1.25 -12.90
N GLU A 22 -19.14 2.31 -13.70
CA GLU A 22 -20.32 2.50 -14.55
C GLU A 22 -20.12 1.98 -15.98
N TRP A 23 -18.90 2.05 -16.51
CA TRP A 23 -18.64 1.78 -17.93
C TRP A 23 -18.34 0.31 -18.23
N GLY A 24 -18.07 -0.50 -17.20
CA GLY A 24 -17.90 -1.95 -17.34
C GLY A 24 -16.73 -2.37 -18.24
N MET A 25 -15.78 -1.48 -18.50
CA MET A 25 -14.65 -1.76 -19.38
C MET A 25 -13.60 -2.63 -18.69
N THR A 26 -13.15 -3.65 -19.37
CA THR A 26 -11.98 -4.45 -19.01
C THR A 26 -10.69 -3.65 -19.15
N ARG A 27 -9.61 -4.11 -18.52
CA ARG A 27 -8.28 -3.49 -18.66
C ARG A 27 -7.86 -3.37 -20.13
N GLU A 28 -8.08 -4.41 -20.92
CA GLU A 28 -7.77 -4.40 -22.36
C GLU A 28 -8.58 -3.33 -23.11
N GLU A 29 -9.88 -3.23 -22.85
CA GLU A 29 -10.74 -2.20 -23.45
C GLU A 29 -10.30 -0.79 -23.06
N THR A 30 -9.87 -0.56 -21.81
CA THR A 30 -9.36 0.75 -21.38
C THR A 30 -8.05 1.12 -22.08
N ILE A 31 -7.17 0.14 -22.34
CA ILE A 31 -5.92 0.35 -23.10
C ILE A 31 -6.24 0.69 -24.56
N ASN A 32 -7.13 -0.08 -25.20
CA ASN A 32 -7.54 0.18 -26.58
C ASN A 32 -8.24 1.54 -26.73
N TYR A 33 -9.06 1.92 -25.75
CA TYR A 33 -9.66 3.25 -25.69
C TYR A 33 -8.59 4.33 -25.61
N ALA A 34 -7.62 4.20 -24.69
CA ALA A 34 -6.53 5.15 -24.56
C ALA A 34 -5.73 5.30 -25.86
N GLN A 35 -5.39 4.18 -26.52
CA GLN A 35 -4.71 4.18 -27.82
C GLN A 35 -5.53 4.88 -28.91
N ARG A 36 -6.83 4.59 -29.01
CA ARG A 36 -7.74 5.21 -29.99
C ARG A 36 -7.77 6.73 -29.86
N TYR A 37 -7.64 7.26 -28.65
CA TYR A 37 -7.65 8.70 -28.37
C TYR A 37 -6.25 9.30 -28.20
N GLY A 38 -5.18 8.55 -28.50
CA GLY A 38 -3.80 9.04 -28.41
C GLY A 38 -3.32 9.32 -26.99
N ILE A 39 -3.95 8.75 -25.98
CA ILE A 39 -3.54 8.84 -24.58
C ILE A 39 -2.40 7.85 -24.36
N SER A 40 -1.19 8.37 -24.13
CA SER A 40 -0.05 7.53 -23.77
C SER A 40 -0.27 6.94 -22.37
N VAL A 41 -0.33 5.62 -22.28
CA VAL A 41 -0.43 4.92 -20.99
C VAL A 41 0.86 4.14 -20.76
N PRO A 42 1.57 4.35 -19.63
CA PRO A 42 2.81 3.66 -19.32
C PRO A 42 2.58 2.22 -18.83
N ILE A 43 1.64 1.49 -19.45
CA ILE A 43 1.35 0.10 -19.10
C ILE A 43 2.17 -0.80 -19.99
N THR A 44 3.24 -1.37 -19.44
CA THR A 44 3.75 -2.65 -19.91
C THR A 44 2.87 -3.75 -19.31
N ALA A 45 2.69 -4.86 -20.02
CA ALA A 45 1.96 -6.04 -19.54
C ALA A 45 2.65 -6.75 -18.34
N ALA A 46 3.62 -6.10 -17.68
CA ALA A 46 4.69 -6.76 -16.95
C ALA A 46 4.47 -6.86 -15.43
N SER A 47 3.57 -6.07 -14.83
CA SER A 47 3.25 -6.23 -13.41
C SER A 47 1.83 -6.79 -13.27
N PRO A 48 1.68 -8.06 -12.81
CA PRO A 48 0.37 -8.66 -12.55
C PRO A 48 -0.30 -8.10 -11.29
N TYR A 49 0.37 -7.20 -10.56
CA TYR A 49 -0.07 -6.69 -9.28
C TYR A 49 -0.81 -5.36 -9.41
N SER A 50 -1.84 -5.19 -8.58
CA SER A 50 -2.42 -3.90 -8.26
C SER A 50 -1.76 -3.39 -6.97
N ILE A 51 -1.19 -2.19 -7.03
CA ILE A 51 -0.36 -1.61 -5.96
C ILE A 51 -0.95 -0.25 -5.59
N ASP A 52 -1.23 -0.05 -4.31
CA ASP A 52 -1.52 1.26 -3.71
C ASP A 52 -0.42 1.57 -2.69
N GLU A 53 0.15 2.77 -2.78
CA GLU A 53 1.33 3.18 -2.02
C GLU A 53 1.19 4.63 -1.56
N ASN A 54 1.49 4.86 -0.29
CA ASN A 54 1.65 6.19 0.28
C ASN A 54 2.73 6.16 1.38
N LEU A 55 3.01 7.29 2.02
CA LEU A 55 4.02 7.40 3.08
C LEU A 55 3.88 6.34 4.18
N TRP A 56 2.65 5.91 4.49
CA TRP A 56 2.33 5.02 5.58
C TRP A 56 2.46 3.54 5.24
N GLY A 57 2.52 3.19 3.96
CA GLY A 57 2.52 1.79 3.59
C GLY A 57 2.25 1.51 2.13
N LYS A 58 2.31 0.22 1.83
CA LYS A 58 2.07 -0.34 0.51
C LYS A 58 1.15 -1.55 0.62
N SER A 59 0.07 -1.55 -0.14
CA SER A 59 -0.79 -2.73 -0.33
C SER A 59 -0.63 -3.27 -1.73
N ILE A 60 -0.57 -4.60 -1.83
CA ILE A 60 -0.30 -5.32 -3.07
C ILE A 60 -1.31 -6.44 -3.22
N GLU A 61 -1.93 -6.52 -4.39
CA GLU A 61 -3.02 -7.43 -4.68
C GLU A 61 -2.97 -7.98 -6.12
N CYS A 62 -3.90 -8.89 -6.43
CA CYS A 62 -4.07 -9.54 -7.72
C CYS A 62 -2.94 -10.51 -8.13
N GLY A 63 -3.15 -11.20 -9.26
CA GLY A 63 -2.21 -12.17 -9.79
C GLY A 63 -2.13 -13.42 -8.91
N VAL A 64 -0.92 -13.89 -8.65
CA VAL A 64 -0.69 -15.09 -7.82
C VAL A 64 -1.22 -14.94 -6.39
N LEU A 65 -1.34 -13.69 -5.88
CA LEU A 65 -1.81 -13.41 -4.53
C LEU A 65 -3.30 -13.72 -4.33
N GLU A 66 -4.08 -13.92 -5.41
CA GLU A 66 -5.50 -14.28 -5.29
C GLU A 66 -5.71 -15.71 -4.78
N ASP A 67 -4.70 -16.59 -4.92
CA ASP A 67 -4.70 -17.91 -4.31
C ASP A 67 -4.07 -17.84 -2.90
N PRO A 68 -4.86 -17.95 -1.82
CA PRO A 68 -4.33 -17.90 -0.45
C PRO A 68 -3.47 -19.12 -0.09
N TRP A 69 -3.42 -20.14 -0.97
CA TRP A 69 -2.52 -21.28 -0.83
C TRP A 69 -1.15 -21.04 -1.48
N ALA A 70 -1.02 -19.98 -2.29
CA ALA A 70 0.24 -19.57 -2.87
C ALA A 70 0.98 -18.63 -1.92
N GLU A 71 2.24 -18.96 -1.62
CA GLU A 71 3.12 -18.05 -0.88
C GLU A 71 3.40 -16.78 -1.70
N PRO A 72 3.32 -15.58 -1.11
CA PRO A 72 3.67 -14.35 -1.80
C PRO A 72 5.11 -14.38 -2.33
N PRO A 73 5.34 -14.19 -3.64
CA PRO A 73 6.69 -14.19 -4.19
C PRO A 73 7.49 -12.96 -3.70
N ASP A 74 8.81 -13.08 -3.58
CA ASP A 74 9.63 -12.03 -2.92
C ASP A 74 9.61 -10.68 -3.66
N ASP A 75 9.32 -10.68 -4.97
CA ASP A 75 9.25 -9.47 -5.80
C ASP A 75 8.07 -8.54 -5.44
N VAL A 76 7.06 -9.03 -4.70
CA VAL A 76 6.02 -8.16 -4.13
C VAL A 76 6.60 -7.24 -3.05
N PHE A 77 7.60 -7.69 -2.28
CA PHE A 77 8.11 -6.97 -1.12
C PHE A 77 9.20 -5.94 -1.48
N THR A 78 8.83 -4.91 -2.23
CA THR A 78 9.76 -3.87 -2.71
C THR A 78 10.31 -2.93 -1.62
N TRP A 79 9.65 -2.84 -0.47
CA TRP A 79 10.00 -1.91 0.63
C TRP A 79 10.77 -2.59 1.79
N THR A 80 10.96 -3.91 1.75
CA THR A 80 11.55 -4.68 2.86
C THR A 80 12.50 -5.72 2.32
N LYS A 81 13.58 -5.98 3.04
CA LYS A 81 14.41 -7.17 2.81
C LYS A 81 13.67 -8.43 3.25
N SER A 82 13.96 -9.56 2.61
CA SER A 82 13.48 -10.84 3.13
C SER A 82 14.17 -11.12 4.46
N PRO A 83 13.55 -11.90 5.37
CA PRO A 83 14.19 -12.30 6.61
C PRO A 83 15.59 -12.90 6.39
N ASP A 84 15.77 -13.70 5.33
CA ASP A 84 17.05 -14.32 4.97
C ASP A 84 18.11 -13.33 4.47
N GLN A 85 17.70 -12.12 4.04
CA GLN A 85 18.59 -11.04 3.60
C GLN A 85 18.73 -9.92 4.64
N ALA A 86 18.04 -10.01 5.77
CA ALA A 86 18.13 -9.02 6.83
C ALA A 86 19.46 -9.15 7.59
N PRO A 87 20.02 -8.06 8.15
CA PRO A 87 21.22 -8.13 8.97
C PRO A 87 21.02 -9.01 10.22
N ASP A 88 21.99 -9.90 10.51
CA ASP A 88 21.96 -10.77 11.70
C ASP A 88 22.11 -10.03 13.03
N LYS A 89 22.58 -8.78 12.99
CA LYS A 89 22.80 -7.96 14.19
C LYS A 89 21.57 -7.12 14.50
N PRO A 90 21.05 -7.17 15.75
CA PRO A 90 19.96 -6.28 16.16
C PRO A 90 20.43 -4.82 16.11
N GLN A 91 19.50 -3.90 15.82
CA GLN A 91 19.67 -2.47 16.02
C GLN A 91 18.64 -2.00 17.02
N TYR A 92 19.11 -1.25 18.00
CA TYR A 92 18.25 -0.50 18.91
C TYR A 92 17.90 0.83 18.26
N VAL A 93 16.64 1.21 18.39
CA VAL A 93 16.10 2.49 17.95
C VAL A 93 15.27 3.04 19.10
N GLU A 94 15.60 4.25 19.55
CA GLU A 94 14.79 4.97 20.52
C GLU A 94 13.85 5.92 19.79
N ILE A 95 12.54 5.85 20.09
CA ILE A 95 11.55 6.76 19.52
C ILE A 95 11.00 7.60 20.65
N GLY A 96 11.25 8.92 20.61
CA GLY A 96 10.71 9.85 21.58
C GLY A 96 9.32 10.34 21.17
N PHE A 97 8.43 10.44 22.15
CA PHE A 97 7.07 10.89 21.96
C PHE A 97 6.78 12.13 22.82
N GLU A 98 6.09 13.11 22.23
CA GLU A 98 5.46 14.20 22.97
C GLU A 98 3.95 14.11 22.76
N LYS A 99 3.17 13.99 23.85
CA LYS A 99 1.69 13.94 23.81
C LYS A 99 1.15 12.89 22.84
N GLY A 100 1.84 11.75 22.70
CA GLY A 100 1.47 10.64 21.83
C GLY A 100 1.90 10.80 20.37
N ILE A 101 2.59 11.87 20.01
CA ILE A 101 3.14 12.10 18.67
C ILE A 101 4.64 11.78 18.69
N PRO A 102 5.16 10.93 17.78
CA PRO A 102 6.60 10.71 17.69
C PRO A 102 7.28 11.99 17.18
N VAL A 103 8.35 12.41 17.86
CA VAL A 103 9.07 13.67 17.58
C VAL A 103 10.58 13.48 17.41
N THR A 104 11.15 12.38 17.92
CA THR A 104 12.58 12.09 17.80
C THR A 104 12.85 10.63 17.45
N ILE A 105 14.00 10.40 16.81
CA ILE A 105 14.62 9.07 16.67
C ILE A 105 16.06 9.17 17.18
N ASP A 106 16.46 8.27 18.09
CA ASP A 106 17.78 8.23 18.72
C ASP A 106 18.23 9.59 19.28
N GLY A 107 17.27 10.31 19.89
CA GLY A 107 17.46 11.65 20.46
C GLY A 107 17.51 12.80 19.45
N GLN A 108 17.43 12.53 18.14
CA GLN A 108 17.40 13.56 17.10
C GLN A 108 15.97 13.96 16.76
N GLU A 109 15.66 15.27 16.82
CA GLU A 109 14.38 15.82 16.37
C GLU A 109 14.24 15.75 14.86
N LEU A 110 13.08 15.28 14.40
CA LEU A 110 12.72 15.14 12.99
C LEU A 110 11.29 15.63 12.78
N ASP A 111 11.00 16.21 11.60
CA ASP A 111 9.61 16.43 11.22
C ASP A 111 8.89 15.10 10.96
N GLY A 112 7.56 15.11 11.02
CA GLY A 112 6.77 13.89 10.93
C GLY A 112 7.01 13.07 9.66
N VAL A 113 7.18 13.71 8.49
CA VAL A 113 7.38 12.99 7.23
C VAL A 113 8.74 12.32 7.23
N THR A 114 9.79 13.07 7.55
CA THR A 114 11.16 12.55 7.62
C THR A 114 11.27 11.43 8.66
N LEU A 115 10.61 11.57 9.81
CA LEU A 115 10.57 10.56 10.85
C LEU A 115 9.99 9.24 10.33
N ILE A 116 8.84 9.28 9.66
CA ILE A 116 8.19 8.07 9.10
C ILE A 116 9.06 7.44 8.01
N GLN A 117 9.64 8.25 7.11
CA GLN A 117 10.55 7.75 6.08
C GLN A 117 11.77 7.06 6.68
N HIS A 118 12.37 7.66 7.72
CA HIS A 118 13.51 7.10 8.41
C HIS A 118 13.17 5.76 9.08
N LEU A 119 12.04 5.67 9.78
CA LEU A 119 11.56 4.41 10.36
C LEU A 119 11.28 3.36 9.26
N ASN A 120 10.66 3.75 8.15
CA ASN A 120 10.39 2.85 7.02
C ASN A 120 11.68 2.23 6.46
N GLU A 121 12.76 3.01 6.36
CA GLU A 121 14.07 2.53 5.92
C GLU A 121 14.72 1.59 6.94
N LEU A 122 14.74 1.98 8.22
CA LEU A 122 15.34 1.18 9.30
C LEU A 122 14.63 -0.17 9.48
N ALA A 123 13.30 -0.15 9.48
CA ALA A 123 12.44 -1.33 9.55
C ALA A 123 12.53 -2.15 8.25
N GLY A 124 12.52 -1.48 7.10
CA GLY A 124 12.64 -2.09 5.77
C GLY A 124 13.90 -2.94 5.61
N LYS A 125 15.05 -2.41 6.03
CA LYS A 125 16.34 -3.13 6.01
C LYS A 125 16.34 -4.42 6.84
N ARG A 126 15.41 -4.56 7.80
CA ARG A 126 15.29 -5.71 8.71
C ARG A 126 14.08 -6.61 8.44
N GLY A 127 13.42 -6.41 7.29
CA GLY A 127 12.25 -7.20 6.93
C GLY A 127 11.00 -6.93 7.77
N ILE A 128 10.98 -5.87 8.58
CA ILE A 128 9.86 -5.55 9.46
C ILE A 128 8.70 -4.99 8.64
N GLY A 129 7.49 -5.44 8.98
CA GLY A 129 6.24 -4.96 8.40
C GLY A 129 5.79 -5.72 7.15
N ARG A 130 6.32 -6.92 6.86
CA ARG A 130 5.68 -7.80 5.86
C ARG A 130 4.44 -8.46 6.50
N ILE A 131 3.26 -8.20 5.98
CA ILE A 131 1.99 -8.82 6.41
C ILE A 131 1.34 -9.48 5.21
N ASP A 132 0.95 -10.73 5.34
CA ASP A 132 0.14 -11.48 4.38
C ASP A 132 -1.15 -11.92 5.09
N HIS A 133 -2.30 -11.51 4.58
CA HIS A 133 -3.58 -11.80 5.23
C HIS A 133 -4.78 -11.84 4.29
N VAL A 134 -5.81 -12.55 4.73
CA VAL A 134 -7.14 -12.52 4.11
C VAL A 134 -8.05 -11.59 4.93
N GLU A 135 -8.55 -10.54 4.31
CA GLU A 135 -9.48 -9.60 4.94
C GLU A 135 -10.92 -9.76 4.44
N ASN A 136 -11.88 -9.27 5.25
CA ASN A 136 -13.27 -9.16 4.84
C ASN A 136 -13.52 -7.75 4.30
N ARG A 137 -13.90 -7.64 3.03
CA ARG A 137 -14.28 -6.36 2.44
C ARG A 137 -15.70 -6.00 2.87
N LEU A 138 -15.94 -4.70 3.06
CA LEU A 138 -17.26 -4.16 3.41
C LEU A 138 -18.35 -4.52 2.39
N VAL A 139 -17.97 -4.78 1.14
CA VAL A 139 -18.89 -5.19 0.06
C VAL A 139 -19.28 -6.68 0.11
N GLY A 140 -18.84 -7.42 1.13
CA GLY A 140 -19.29 -8.79 1.41
C GLY A 140 -18.44 -9.91 0.79
N ILE A 141 -17.25 -9.59 0.26
CA ILE A 141 -16.31 -10.58 -0.28
C ILE A 141 -15.04 -10.67 0.58
N LYS A 142 -14.37 -11.81 0.56
CA LYS A 142 -13.01 -11.95 1.10
C LYS A 142 -12.00 -11.65 0.02
N SER A 143 -10.84 -11.14 0.42
CA SER A 143 -9.73 -10.95 -0.51
C SER A 143 -8.39 -11.08 0.21
N ASN A 144 -7.39 -11.57 -0.51
CA ASN A 144 -6.05 -11.82 0.03
C ASN A 144 -5.10 -10.72 -0.41
N PHE A 145 -4.36 -10.12 0.53
CA PHE A 145 -3.46 -9.00 0.27
C PHE A 145 -2.17 -9.10 1.06
N CYS A 146 -1.11 -8.62 0.43
CA CYS A 146 0.12 -8.29 1.14
C CYS A 146 0.11 -6.81 1.51
N PHE A 147 0.36 -6.52 2.78
CA PHE A 147 0.39 -5.18 3.33
C PHE A 147 1.71 -4.90 4.05
N LYS A 148 2.20 -3.67 3.94
CA LYS A 148 3.21 -3.13 4.84
C LYS A 148 2.71 -1.88 5.55
N PRO A 149 2.49 -1.92 6.89
CA PRO A 149 2.37 -0.71 7.69
C PRO A 149 3.76 -0.14 8.03
N SER A 150 3.85 1.18 8.09
CA SER A 150 5.01 1.90 8.67
C SER A 150 5.12 1.70 10.19
N ASN A 151 4.05 1.28 10.85
CA ASN A 151 4.01 1.05 12.29
C ASN A 151 3.13 -0.18 12.58
N PRO A 152 3.65 -1.26 13.21
CA PRO A 152 2.81 -2.39 13.61
C PRO A 152 1.76 -1.91 14.64
N PRO A 153 0.53 -2.46 14.62
CA PRO A 153 -0.41 -2.23 15.70
C PRO A 153 0.21 -2.71 17.02
N LEU A 154 0.09 -1.88 18.06
CA LEU A 154 0.45 -2.24 19.45
C LEU A 154 -0.30 -3.48 19.94
#